data_AF-A0AAW2TRM3-F1
#
_entry.id   AF-A0AAW2TRM3-F1
#
_cell.length_a   1.000
_cell.length_b   1.000
_cell.length_c   1.000
_cell.angle_alpha   90.00
_cell.angle_beta   90.00
_cell.angle_gamma   90.00
#
_symmetry.space_group_name_H-M   'P 1'
#
loop_
_entity.id
_entity.type
_entity.pdbx_description
1 polymer ?
#
loop_
_entity_poly.entity_id
_entity_poly.type
_entity_poly.pdbx_seq_one_letter_code
_entity_poly.pdbx_strand_id
1 'polypeptide(L)'
;MSKNPLTLIMETNKFNGTDYNDWLRNLRIVLNFENLGYVLDKPLPKALPEGFSPEERLTFEKWHEDNRKVRSIILASMTNEI
;
A
#
# COMPACT_ATOMS: atom_id res chain seq x y z
N MET A 1 17.83 -9.60 17.64
CA MET A 1 17.28 -9.77 16.27
C MET A 1 17.53 -8.49 15.51
N SER A 2 18.15 -8.55 14.33
CA SER A 2 18.26 -7.37 13.46
C SER A 2 16.86 -6.97 13.00
N LYS A 3 16.50 -5.68 13.11
CA LYS A 3 15.24 -5.19 12.55
C LYS A 3 15.29 -5.31 11.03
N ASN A 4 14.18 -5.72 10.42
CA ASN A 4 14.03 -5.68 8.96
C ASN A 4 14.23 -4.22 8.48
N PRO A 5 15.11 -3.97 7.49
CA PRO A 5 15.36 -2.62 6.97
C PRO A 5 14.10 -1.85 6.57
N LEU A 6 13.07 -2.54 6.05
CA LEU A 6 11.79 -1.93 5.66
C LEU A 6 10.99 -1.47 6.87
N THR A 7 10.97 -2.29 7.94
CA THR A 7 10.35 -1.91 9.20
C THR A 7 11.04 -0.69 9.80
N LEU A 8 12.38 -0.64 9.72
CA LEU A 8 13.14 0.52 10.19
C LEU A 8 12.83 1.79 9.41
N ILE A 9 12.73 1.70 8.07
CA ILE A 9 12.34 2.83 7.21
C ILE A 9 10.95 3.36 7.61
N MET A 10 9.98 2.45 7.82
CA MET A 10 8.61 2.82 8.21
C MET A 10 8.52 3.43 9.61
N GLU A 11 9.27 2.91 10.58
CA GLU A 11 9.29 3.43 11.95
C GLU A 11 9.96 4.81 12.05
N THR A 12 11.00 5.05 11.26
CA THR A 12 11.81 6.27 11.32
C THR A 12 11.21 7.42 10.51
N ASN A 13 10.47 7.12 9.44
CA ASN A 13 9.96 8.12 8.50
C ASN A 13 8.42 8.16 8.52
N LYS A 14 7.84 8.22 9.72
CA LYS A 14 6.39 8.34 9.87
C LYS A 14 5.92 9.71 9.42
N PHE A 15 4.82 9.72 8.67
CA PHE A 15 4.18 10.96 8.24
C PHE A 15 3.77 11.80 9.45
N ASN A 16 4.29 13.02 9.53
CA ASN A 16 4.05 13.98 10.62
C ASN A 16 3.24 15.21 10.19
N GLY A 17 2.72 15.20 8.96
CA GLY A 17 1.96 16.32 8.39
C GLY A 17 2.80 17.29 7.57
N THR A 18 4.13 17.33 7.75
CA THR A 18 5.03 18.27 7.06
C THR A 18 5.97 17.60 6.05
N ASP A 19 6.15 16.28 6.14
CA ASP A 19 7.17 15.50 5.43
C ASP A 19 6.61 14.68 4.26
N TYR A 20 5.51 15.15 3.63
CA TYR A 20 4.75 14.36 2.65
C TYR A 20 5.61 13.72 1.55
N ASN A 21 6.55 14.46 0.95
CA ASN A 21 7.36 13.96 -0.15
C ASN A 21 8.32 12.84 0.29
N ASP A 22 8.96 13.00 1.45
CA ASP A 22 9.89 12.01 1.99
C ASP A 22 9.14 10.78 2.48
N TRP A 23 8.03 10.98 3.18
CA TRP A 23 7.11 9.91 3.57
C TRP A 23 6.62 9.12 2.35
N LEU A 24 6.12 9.78 1.30
CA LEU A 24 5.61 9.13 0.11
C LEU A 24 6.71 8.32 -0.61
N ARG A 25 7.94 8.86 -0.68
CA ARG A 25 9.09 8.15 -1.24
C ARG A 25 9.39 6.87 -0.46
N ASN A 26 9.44 6.96 0.87
CA ASN A 26 9.70 5.82 1.75
C ASN A 26 8.58 4.76 1.68
N LEU A 27 7.32 5.20 1.66
CA LEU A 27 6.16 4.35 1.46
C LEU A 27 6.24 3.60 0.12
N ARG A 28 6.58 4.29 -0.98
CA ARG A 28 6.75 3.67 -2.30
C ARG A 28 7.85 2.61 -2.32
N ILE A 29 8.96 2.80 -1.59
CA ILE A 29 10.02 1.79 -1.47
C ILE A 29 9.46 0.50 -0.84
N VAL A 30 8.74 0.63 0.28
CA VAL A 30 8.15 -0.51 1.00
C VAL A 30 7.10 -1.21 0.14
N LEU A 31 6.20 -0.46 -0.49
CA LEU A 31 5.15 -1.03 -1.33
C LEU A 31 5.71 -1.71 -2.58
N ASN A 32 6.77 -1.17 -3.19
CA ASN A 32 7.42 -1.82 -4.34
C ASN A 32 8.11 -3.12 -3.94
N PHE A 33 8.73 -3.16 -2.75
CA PHE A 33 9.30 -4.40 -2.22
C PHE A 33 8.25 -5.51 -2.05
N GLU A 34 7.04 -5.14 -1.63
CA GLU A 34 5.90 -6.05 -1.46
C GLU A 34 5.12 -6.34 -2.76
N ASN A 35 5.55 -5.80 -3.91
CA ASN A 35 4.83 -5.84 -5.19
C ASN A 35 3.41 -5.19 -5.14
N LEU A 36 3.22 -4.21 -4.27
CA LEU A 36 1.96 -3.50 -4.03
C LEU A 36 1.94 -2.07 -4.58
N GLY A 37 3.07 -1.55 -5.08
CA GLY A 37 3.18 -0.15 -5.54
C GLY A 37 2.13 0.25 -6.59
N TYR A 38 1.74 -0.69 -7.45
CA TYR A 38 0.72 -0.48 -8.49
C TYR A 38 -0.63 -0.01 -7.93
N VAL A 39 -0.95 -0.31 -6.68
CA VAL A 39 -2.22 0.07 -6.05
C VAL A 39 -2.32 1.58 -5.86
N LEU A 40 -1.19 2.29 -5.70
CA LEU A 40 -1.19 3.75 -5.59
C LEU A 40 -1.45 4.43 -6.94
N ASP A 41 -1.02 3.80 -8.03
CA ASP A 41 -1.05 4.41 -9.36
C ASP A 41 -2.32 4.03 -10.15
N LYS A 42 -2.99 2.92 -9.78
CA LYS A 42 -4.17 2.41 -10.50
C LYS A 42 -5.46 2.67 -9.72
N PRO A 43 -6.53 3.12 -10.39
CA PRO A 43 -7.83 3.28 -9.75
C PRO A 43 -8.41 1.92 -9.33
N LEU A 44 -9.21 1.95 -8.26
CA LEU A 44 -10.09 0.85 -7.85
C LEU A 44 -11.00 0.45 -9.04
N PRO A 45 -11.05 -0.84 -9.42
CA PRO A 45 -12.04 -1.32 -10.39
C PRO A 45 -13.45 -0.96 -9.92
N LYS A 46 -14.16 -0.14 -10.69
CA LYS A 46 -15.40 0.54 -10.24
C LYS A 46 -16.61 -0.39 -10.08
N ALA A 47 -16.64 -1.52 -10.76
CA ALA A 47 -17.65 -2.57 -10.60
C ALA A 47 -17.20 -3.83 -11.36
N LEU A 48 -17.82 -4.96 -11.04
CA LEU A 48 -17.75 -6.21 -11.79
C LEU A 48 -18.83 -6.18 -12.89
N PRO A 49 -18.49 -6.09 -14.18
CA PRO A 49 -19.42 -6.40 -15.26
C PRO A 49 -19.99 -7.82 -15.14
N GLU A 50 -21.23 -8.02 -15.54
CA GLU A 50 -21.81 -9.35 -15.68
C GLU A 50 -21.03 -10.16 -16.74
N GLY A 51 -20.65 -11.39 -16.41
CA GLY A 51 -20.01 -12.31 -17.36
C GLY A 51 -18.49 -12.48 -17.25
N PHE A 52 -17.86 -12.11 -16.13
CA PHE A 52 -16.41 -12.27 -15.94
C PHE A 52 -15.93 -13.70 -16.10
N SER A 53 -14.77 -13.86 -16.73
CA SER A 53 -14.02 -15.12 -16.71
C SER A 53 -13.47 -15.41 -15.30
N PRO A 54 -13.17 -16.68 -14.97
CA PRO A 54 -12.51 -17.02 -13.70
C PRO A 54 -11.23 -16.21 -13.41
N GLU A 55 -10.45 -15.89 -14.44
CA GLU A 55 -9.20 -15.13 -14.35
C GLU A 55 -9.44 -13.66 -13.99
N GLU A 56 -10.47 -13.05 -14.56
CA GLU A 56 -10.83 -11.67 -14.25
C GLU A 56 -11.34 -11.55 -12.81
N ARG A 57 -12.09 -12.56 -12.33
CA ARG A 57 -12.53 -12.64 -10.92
C ARG A 57 -11.35 -12.76 -9.97
N LEU A 58 -10.39 -13.64 -10.26
CA LEU A 58 -9.17 -13.79 -9.47
C LEU A 58 -8.40 -12.47 -9.39
N THR A 59 -8.28 -11.77 -10.51
CA THR A 59 -7.59 -10.47 -10.59
C THR A 59 -8.28 -9.42 -9.73
N PHE A 60 -9.62 -9.37 -9.77
CA PHE A 60 -10.42 -8.46 -8.95
C PHE A 60 -10.29 -8.75 -7.45
N GLU A 61 -10.41 -10.01 -7.04
CA GLU A 61 -10.25 -10.44 -5.65
C GLU A 61 -8.84 -10.12 -5.12
N LYS A 62 -7.81 -10.39 -5.92
CA LYS A 62 -6.42 -10.05 -5.60
C LYS A 62 -6.22 -8.55 -5.45
N TRP A 63 -6.75 -7.74 -6.37
CA TRP A 63 -6.67 -6.28 -6.28
C TRP A 63 -7.26 -5.79 -4.96
N HIS A 64 -8.42 -6.32 -4.56
CA HIS A 64 -9.06 -5.96 -3.29
C HIS A 64 -8.24 -6.34 -2.06
N GLU A 65 -7.60 -7.51 -2.08
CA GLU A 65 -6.70 -7.94 -1.01
C GLU A 65 -5.47 -7.04 -0.92
N ASP A 66 -4.83 -6.77 -2.04
CA ASP A 66 -3.64 -5.92 -2.13
C ASP A 66 -3.98 -4.48 -1.67
N ASN A 67 -5.14 -3.94 -2.06
CA ASN A 67 -5.61 -2.64 -1.58
C ASN A 67 -5.88 -2.61 -0.07
N ARG A 68 -6.39 -3.69 0.53
CA ARG A 68 -6.50 -3.78 2.00
C ARG A 68 -5.12 -3.72 2.67
N LYS A 69 -4.13 -4.44 2.12
CA LYS A 69 -2.75 -4.42 2.64
C LYS A 69 -2.15 -3.01 2.55
N VAL A 70 -2.26 -2.35 1.39
CA VAL A 70 -1.73 -0.99 1.20
C VAL A 70 -2.35 0.00 2.18
N ARG A 71 -3.68 -0.06 2.40
CA ARG A 71 -4.34 0.82 3.39
C ARG A 71 -3.79 0.62 4.80
N SER A 72 -3.58 -0.63 5.23
CA SER A 72 -2.98 -0.93 6.53
C SER A 72 -1.56 -0.39 6.64
N ILE A 73 -0.75 -0.52 5.58
CA ILE A 73 0.63 -0.01 5.54
C ILE A 73 0.63 1.53 5.64
N ILE A 74 -0.24 2.20 4.88
CA ILE A 74 -0.39 3.67 4.94
C ILE A 74 -0.71 4.11 6.36
N LEU A 75 -1.72 3.51 7.00
CA LEU A 75 -2.10 3.85 8.37
C LEU A 75 -0.97 3.59 9.37
N ALA A 76 -0.25 2.47 9.24
CA ALA A 76 0.88 2.15 10.10
C ALA A 76 2.08 3.11 9.92
N SER A 77 2.19 3.75 8.75
CA SER A 77 3.25 4.72 8.42
C SER A 77 2.95 6.15 8.88
N MET A 78 1.83 6.39 9.55
CA MET A 78 1.47 7.70 10.07
C MET A 78 1.79 7.79 11.57
N THR A 79 2.03 9.00 12.07
CA THR A 79 2.08 9.22 13.52
C THR A 79 0.70 8.95 14.14
N ASN A 80 0.68 8.57 15.41
CA ASN A 80 -0.57 8.38 16.17
C ASN A 80 -1.08 9.70 16.77
N GLU A 81 -0.35 10.79 16.55
CA GLU A 81 -0.68 12.11 17.09
C GLU A 81 -1.68 12.78 16.14
N ILE A 82 -2.85 13.12 16.68
CA ILE A 82 -3.89 13.94 16.03
C ILE A 82 -3.62 15.40 16.37
#